data_AF-A0A7W1HTC8-F1
#
_entry.id   AF-A0A7W1HTC8-F1
#
_cell.length_a   1.000
_cell.length_b   1.000
_cell.length_c   1.000
_cell.angle_alpha   90.00
_cell.angle_beta   90.00
_cell.angle_gamma   90.00
#
_symmetry.space_group_name_H-M   'P 1'
#
loop_
_entity.id
_entity.type
_entity.pdbx_description
1 polymer ?
#
loop_
_entity_poly.entity_id
_entity_poly.type
_entity_poly.pdbx_seq_one_letter_code
_entity_poly.pdbx_strand_id
1 'polypeptide(L)'
;MGGPELLILFAILLLFVGASRLPKLARSMGQSKKEFHKGLKEDQSAEGPCPFCGVEVAEEAKFCPGCGKSAEEIIAEKKVTSA
;
A
#
# COMPACT_ATOMS: atom_id res chain seq x y z
N MET A 1 13.44 -26.94 14.90
CA MET A 1 14.63 -26.85 14.02
C MET A 1 14.13 -26.34 12.67
N GLY A 2 14.29 -25.07 12.32
CA GLY A 2 13.69 -24.53 11.08
C GLY A 2 13.50 -23.01 11.05
N GLY A 3 13.15 -22.39 12.18
CA GLY A 3 13.06 -20.93 12.31
C GLY A 3 14.40 -20.20 12.13
N PRO A 4 15.48 -20.58 12.85
CA PRO A 4 16.75 -19.87 12.75
C PRO A 4 17.44 -20.08 11.39
N GLU A 5 17.33 -21.26 10.77
CA GLU A 5 17.88 -21.49 9.43
C GLU A 5 17.25 -20.56 8.37
N LEU A 6 15.93 -20.34 8.42
CA LEU A 6 15.22 -19.40 7.55
C LEU A 6 15.66 -17.94 7.79
N LEU A 7 15.86 -17.56 9.06
CA LEU A 7 16.32 -16.21 9.40
C LEU A 7 17.75 -15.95 8.90
N ILE A 8 18.65 -16.92 9.02
CA ILE A 8 20.02 -16.81 8.51
C ILE A 8 20.01 -16.62 7.00
N LEU A 9 19.21 -17.42 6.27
CA LEU A 9 19.08 -17.28 4.82
C LEU A 9 18.50 -15.92 4.42
N PHE A 10 17.47 -15.46 5.13
CA PHE A 10 16.85 -14.16 4.90
C PHE A 10 17.82 -13.00 5.17
N ALA A 11 18.65 -13.10 6.22
CA ALA A 11 19.66 -12.12 6.56
C ALA A 11 20.74 -12.00 5.48
N ILE A 12 21.19 -13.13 4.92
CA ILE A 12 22.15 -13.15 3.81
C ILE A 12 21.52 -12.49 2.57
N LEU A 13 20.27 -12.81 2.24
CA LEU A 13 19.56 -12.23 1.09
C LEU A 13 19.34 -10.72 1.26
N LEU A 14 19.03 -10.28 2.48
CA LEU A 14 18.96 -8.87 2.86
C LEU A 14 20.28 -8.12 2.71
N LEU A 15 21.42 -8.76 3.02
CA LEU A 15 22.75 -8.17 2.82
C LEU A 15 23.06 -7.97 1.33
N PHE A 16 22.70 -8.94 0.48
CA PHE A 16 22.91 -8.83 -0.98
C PHE A 16 21.95 -7.85 -1.66
N VAL A 17 20.66 -7.89 -1.31
CA VAL A 17 19.62 -7.04 -1.92
C VAL A 17 19.64 -5.61 -1.33
N GLY A 18 20.08 -5.47 -0.09
CA GLY A 18 20.04 -4.23 0.68
C GLY A 18 18.67 -3.99 1.31
N ALA A 19 18.66 -3.65 2.61
CA ALA A 19 17.45 -3.45 3.41
C ALA A 19 16.47 -2.42 2.80
N SER A 20 16.96 -1.45 2.02
CA SER A 20 16.13 -0.42 1.37
C SER A 20 15.47 -0.85 0.07
N ARG A 21 15.87 -1.97 -0.56
CA ARG A 21 15.31 -2.42 -1.85
C ARG A 21 14.07 -3.30 -1.69
N LEU A 22 14.03 -4.14 -0.66
CA LEU A 22 12.86 -4.93 -0.27
C LEU A 22 11.57 -4.11 -0.11
N PRO A 23 11.55 -2.99 0.64
CA PRO A 23 10.33 -2.18 0.78
C PRO A 23 9.88 -1.56 -0.54
N LYS A 24 10.82 -1.25 -1.45
CA LYS A 24 10.50 -0.66 -2.76
C LYS A 24 9.82 -1.68 -3.68
N LEU A 25 10.31 -2.92 -3.68
CA LEU A 25 9.73 -4.05 -4.42
C LEU A 25 8.39 -4.50 -3.83
N ALA A 26 8.30 -4.59 -2.49
CA ALA A 26 7.07 -4.95 -1.80
C ALA A 26 5.95 -3.92 -2.03
N ARG A 27 6.28 -2.62 -2.09
CA ARG A 27 5.31 -1.56 -2.41
C ARG A 27 4.77 -1.70 -3.83
N SER A 28 5.61 -1.88 -4.84
CA SER A 28 5.15 -2.01 -6.24
C SER A 28 4.37 -3.31 -6.47
N MET A 29 4.78 -4.43 -5.86
CA MET A 29 4.09 -5.71 -5.96
C MET A 29 2.79 -5.74 -5.13
N GLY A 30 2.77 -5.02 -4.01
CA GLY A 30 1.60 -4.88 -3.14
C GLY A 30 0.47 -4.12 -3.80
N GLN A 31 0.77 -3.12 -4.64
CA GLN A 31 -0.25 -2.38 -5.38
C GLN A 31 -1.03 -3.28 -6.35
N SER A 32 -0.36 -4.11 -7.17
CA SER A 32 -1.06 -5.02 -8.09
C SER A 32 -2.00 -6.01 -7.38
N LYS A 33 -1.58 -6.55 -6.25
CA LYS A 33 -2.41 -7.48 -5.45
C LYS A 33 -3.62 -6.77 -4.83
N LYS A 34 -3.46 -5.47 -4.53
CA LYS A 34 -4.51 -4.62 -3.97
C LYS A 34 -5.54 -4.22 -5.03
N GLU A 35 -5.12 -3.87 -6.25
CA GLU A 35 -6.03 -3.68 -7.41
C GLU A 35 -6.90 -4.92 -7.64
N PHE A 36 -6.29 -6.11 -7.56
CA PHE A 36 -6.98 -7.38 -7.79
C PHE A 36 -8.05 -7.64 -6.73
N HIS A 37 -7.74 -7.39 -5.46
CA HIS A 37 -8.72 -7.48 -4.38
C HIS A 37 -9.79 -6.39 -4.44
N LYS A 38 -9.45 -5.21 -4.97
CA LYS A 38 -10.37 -4.09 -5.13
C LYS A 38 -11.34 -4.29 -6.29
N GLY A 39 -10.90 -4.87 -7.41
CA GLY A 39 -11.80 -5.29 -8.48
C GLY A 39 -12.86 -6.31 -8.04
N LEU A 40 -12.64 -6.98 -6.91
CA LEU A 40 -13.61 -7.87 -6.26
C LEU A 40 -14.53 -7.14 -5.24
N LYS A 41 -14.29 -5.86 -4.96
CA LYS A 41 -15.01 -4.99 -3.99
C LYS A 41 -15.09 -3.55 -4.54
N GLU A 42 -16.02 -3.22 -5.43
CA GLU A 42 -16.16 -1.85 -5.94
C GLU A 42 -17.57 -1.30 -5.69
N ASP A 43 -17.67 -0.32 -4.76
CA ASP A 43 -18.66 0.78 -4.73
C ASP A 43 -18.29 1.79 -3.59
N GLN A 44 -17.63 2.92 -3.92
CA GLN A 44 -17.54 4.20 -3.16
C GLN A 44 -16.42 5.14 -3.72
N SER A 45 -16.76 6.39 -4.10
CA SER A 45 -15.85 7.43 -4.67
C SER A 45 -14.95 8.13 -3.65
N ALA A 46 -13.66 8.36 -3.99
CA ALA A 46 -12.67 9.05 -3.15
C ALA A 46 -12.15 10.34 -3.80
N GLU A 47 -12.79 11.46 -3.50
CA GLU A 47 -12.40 12.77 -4.03
C GLU A 47 -11.70 13.63 -2.96
N GLY A 48 -10.63 14.33 -3.36
CA GLY A 48 -9.99 15.40 -2.59
C GLY A 48 -8.56 15.11 -2.11
N PRO A 49 -7.99 15.98 -1.23
CA PRO A 49 -6.64 15.81 -0.73
C PRO A 49 -6.53 14.57 0.16
N CYS A 50 -5.54 13.73 -0.13
CA CYS A 50 -5.30 12.50 0.62
C CYS A 50 -4.89 12.83 2.08
N PRO A 51 -5.61 12.36 3.12
CA PRO A 51 -5.28 12.65 4.51
C PRO A 51 -3.95 12.03 4.98
N PHE A 52 -3.37 11.12 4.19
CA PHE A 52 -2.13 10.43 4.52
C PHE A 52 -0.87 11.07 3.94
N CYS A 53 -1.00 11.83 2.84
CA CYS A 53 0.17 12.39 2.15
C CYS A 53 -0.07 13.74 1.49
N GLY A 54 -1.30 14.26 1.51
CA GLY A 54 -1.66 15.59 1.01
C GLY A 54 -1.76 15.70 -0.51
N VAL A 55 -1.50 14.64 -1.29
CA VAL A 55 -1.66 14.70 -2.76
C VAL A 55 -3.14 14.73 -3.14
N GLU A 56 -3.48 15.45 -4.20
CA GLU A 56 -4.83 15.46 -4.76
C GLU A 56 -5.19 14.11 -5.39
N VAL A 57 -6.36 13.59 -5.01
CA VAL A 57 -6.92 12.32 -5.48
C VAL A 57 -8.16 12.62 -6.31
N ALA A 58 -8.14 12.18 -7.58
CA ALA A 58 -9.26 12.32 -8.49
C ALA A 58 -10.41 11.34 -8.15
N GLU A 59 -11.63 11.67 -8.53
CA GLU A 59 -12.87 10.92 -8.22
C GLU A 59 -12.81 9.44 -8.59
N GLU A 60 -12.18 9.14 -9.72
CA GLU A 60 -11.99 7.81 -10.27
C GLU A 60 -10.67 7.15 -9.85
N ALA A 61 -9.84 7.85 -9.09
CA ALA A 61 -8.54 7.33 -8.66
C ALA A 61 -8.77 6.25 -7.61
N LYS A 62 -8.71 4.99 -8.08
CA LYS A 62 -8.76 3.80 -7.23
C LYS A 62 -7.69 3.83 -6.13
N PHE A 63 -6.58 4.53 -6.37
CA PHE A 63 -5.41 4.63 -5.49
C PHE A 63 -4.81 6.04 -5.51
N CYS A 64 -4.32 6.47 -4.35
CA CYS A 64 -3.58 7.70 -4.21
C CYS A 64 -2.16 7.58 -4.82
N PRO A 65 -1.76 8.47 -5.76
CA PRO A 65 -0.46 8.40 -6.44
C PRO A 65 0.73 8.77 -5.54
N GLY A 66 0.51 9.43 -4.40
CA GLY A 66 1.58 9.86 -3.49
C GLY A 66 1.99 8.80 -2.47
N CYS A 67 1.02 8.08 -1.90
CA CYS A 67 1.28 7.10 -0.83
C CYS A 67 0.78 5.68 -1.13
N GLY A 68 0.01 5.49 -2.19
CA GLY A 68 -0.48 4.17 -2.62
C GLY A 68 -1.66 3.62 -1.81
N LYS A 69 -2.26 4.41 -0.94
CA LYS A 69 -3.50 4.04 -0.23
C LYS A 69 -4.70 4.05 -1.17
N SER A 70 -5.63 3.12 -0.97
CA SER A 70 -6.79 2.98 -1.85
C SER A 70 -7.80 4.08 -1.56
N ALA A 71 -8.61 4.41 -2.57
CA ALA A 71 -9.79 5.25 -2.44
C ALA A 71 -10.61 4.90 -1.18
N GLU A 72 -10.88 3.62 -0.92
CA GLU A 72 -11.68 3.21 0.25
C GLU A 72 -10.99 3.47 1.59
N GLU A 73 -9.66 3.27 1.70
CA GLU A 73 -8.92 3.64 2.91
C GLU A 73 -8.94 5.14 3.13
N ILE A 74 -8.85 5.91 2.04
CA ILE A 74 -8.88 7.36 2.08
C ILE A 74 -10.27 7.85 2.52
N ILE A 75 -11.34 7.28 1.99
CA ILE A 75 -12.72 7.58 2.38
C ILE A 75 -13.00 7.16 3.82
N ALA A 76 -12.53 5.98 4.23
CA ALA A 76 -12.71 5.48 5.59
C ALA A 76 -12.02 6.38 6.61
N GLU A 77 -10.77 6.77 6.36
CA GLU A 77 -10.03 7.67 7.25
C GLU A 77 -10.61 9.10 7.24
N LYS A 78 -11.10 9.56 6.08
CA LYS A 78 -11.81 10.85 5.94
C LYS A 78 -13.10 10.85 6.76
N LYS A 79 -13.83 9.73 6.84
CA LYS A 79 -15.00 9.59 7.73
C LYS A 79 -14.62 9.59 9.21
N VAL A 80 -13.48 8.99 9.59
CA VAL A 80 -13.01 8.97 11.01
C VAL A 80 -12.54 10.35 11.47
N THR A 81 -11.97 11.16 10.59
CA THR A 81 -11.47 12.51 10.93
C THR A 81 -12.57 13.58 10.95
N SER A 82 -13.72 13.32 10.34
CA SER A 82 -14.88 14.24 10.27
C SER A 82 -16.02 13.88 11.24
N ALA A 83 -15.81 12.92 12.14
CA ALA A 83 -16.69 12.62 13.27
C ALA A 83 -16.03 13.11 14.58
#